data_AF-A0A258JQH2-F1
#
_entry.id   AF-A0A258JQH2-F1
#
_cell.length_a   1.000
_cell.length_b   1.000
_cell.length_c   1.000
_cell.angle_alpha   90.00
_cell.angle_beta   90.00
_cell.angle_gamma   90.00
#
_symmetry.space_group_name_H-M   'P 1'
#
loop_
_entity.id
_entity.type
_entity.pdbx_description
1 polymer ?
#
loop_
_entity_poly.entity_id
_entity_poly.type
_entity_poly.pdbx_seq_one_letter_code
_entity_poly.pdbx_strand_id
1 'polypeptide(L)'
;MKGPDFFNTEAFPTIRFASTAVVATGSTAKVTGDVTLLGVTRPVILDVTFHKAGINPTDKLYHLGFDATATLTRSDFGMRTNLPGIGDAVTLRIEAEFVPQ
;
A
#
# COMPACT_ATOMS: atom_id res chain seq x y z
N MET A 1 -4.70 18.03 -4.18
CA MET A 1 -4.62 16.55 -4.27
C MET A 1 -5.15 15.98 -5.59
N LYS A 2 -6.35 16.32 -6.07
CA LYS A 2 -6.91 15.68 -7.28
C LYS A 2 -6.36 16.19 -8.63
N GLY A 3 -5.86 17.42 -8.65
CA GLY A 3 -5.40 18.09 -9.88
C GLY A 3 -4.07 17.58 -10.45
N PRO A 4 -3.63 18.15 -11.59
CA PRO A 4 -2.46 17.72 -12.35
C PRO A 4 -1.15 17.73 -11.56
N ASP A 5 -1.02 18.66 -10.62
CA ASP A 5 0.15 18.78 -9.75
C ASP A 5 0.28 17.64 -8.73
N PHE A 6 -0.73 16.79 -8.57
CA PHE A 6 -0.74 15.72 -7.58
C PHE A 6 -1.16 14.40 -8.21
N PHE A 7 -2.36 13.89 -7.89
CA PHE A 7 -2.80 12.57 -8.35
C PHE A 7 -3.39 12.57 -9.75
N ASN A 8 -3.72 13.75 -10.31
CA ASN A 8 -4.33 13.89 -11.64
C ASN A 8 -5.42 12.83 -11.89
N THR A 9 -6.43 12.81 -11.01
CA THR A 9 -7.39 11.69 -10.93
C THR A 9 -8.28 11.57 -12.15
N GLU A 10 -8.33 12.60 -13.01
CA GLU A 10 -9.02 12.56 -14.30
C GLU A 10 -8.28 11.66 -15.30
N ALA A 11 -6.95 11.76 -15.37
CA ALA A 11 -6.12 10.90 -16.23
C ALA A 11 -5.75 9.56 -15.57
N PHE A 12 -5.56 9.55 -14.25
CA PHE A 12 -5.13 8.39 -13.47
C PHE A 12 -6.09 8.13 -12.30
N PRO A 13 -7.27 7.54 -12.56
CA PRO A 13 -8.31 7.39 -11.54
C PRO A 13 -7.98 6.37 -10.45
N THR A 14 -6.98 5.50 -10.68
CA THR A 14 -6.64 4.39 -9.80
C THR A 14 -5.15 4.35 -9.46
N ILE A 15 -4.85 4.00 -8.22
CA ILE A 15 -3.53 3.52 -7.79
C ILE A 15 -3.66 2.01 -7.60
N ARG A 16 -2.70 1.24 -8.11
CA ARG A 16 -2.72 -0.23 -8.04
C ARG A 16 -1.47 -0.76 -7.37
N PHE A 17 -1.64 -1.79 -6.56
CA PHE A 17 -0.56 -2.65 -6.10
C PHE A 17 -0.82 -4.08 -6.60
N ALA A 18 0.21 -4.74 -7.13
CA ALA A 18 0.14 -6.15 -7.53
C ALA A 18 1.33 -6.90 -6.94
N SER A 19 1.07 -7.85 -6.03
CA SER A 19 2.14 -8.66 -5.43
C SER A 19 2.78 -9.59 -6.45
N THR A 20 4.08 -9.79 -6.32
CA THR A 20 4.89 -10.68 -7.15
C THR A 20 5.60 -11.76 -6.34
N ALA A 21 5.90 -11.48 -5.07
CA ALA A 21 6.48 -12.45 -4.15
C ALA A 21 6.08 -12.17 -2.70
N VAL A 22 6.00 -13.24 -1.89
CA VAL A 22 5.75 -13.17 -0.45
C VAL A 22 6.78 -14.04 0.25
N VAL A 23 7.48 -13.46 1.23
CA VAL A 23 8.42 -14.17 2.11
C VAL A 23 7.97 -13.96 3.55
N ALA A 24 7.42 -15.00 4.17
CA ALA A 24 6.90 -14.95 5.54
C ALA A 24 7.89 -15.52 6.56
N THR A 25 7.95 -14.88 7.74
CA THR A 25 8.77 -15.27 8.89
C THR A 25 7.94 -15.12 10.16
N GLY A 26 7.33 -16.22 10.62
CA GLY A 26 6.45 -16.20 11.79
C GLY A 26 5.22 -15.32 11.56
N SER A 27 5.06 -14.27 12.37
CA SER A 27 3.95 -13.31 12.26
C SER A 27 4.24 -12.11 11.36
N THR A 28 5.37 -12.09 10.64
CA THR A 28 5.69 -11.01 9.71
C THR A 28 5.92 -11.56 8.31
N ALA A 29 5.82 -10.70 7.30
CA ALA A 29 6.16 -11.03 5.92
C ALA A 29 6.74 -9.81 5.20
N LYS A 30 7.62 -10.07 4.23
CA LYS A 30 7.97 -9.10 3.19
C LYS A 30 7.17 -9.45 1.93
N VAL A 31 6.36 -8.50 1.47
CA VAL A 31 5.58 -8.66 0.22
C VAL A 31 6.18 -7.75 -0.83
N THR A 32 6.83 -8.33 -1.83
CA THR A 32 7.29 -7.59 -3.00
C THR A 32 6.12 -7.46 -3.97
N GLY A 33 5.93 -6.28 -4.54
CA GLY A 33 4.94 -6.06 -5.58
C GLY A 33 5.16 -4.76 -6.32
N ASP A 34 4.42 -4.59 -7.41
CA ASP A 34 4.50 -3.42 -8.26
C ASP A 34 3.42 -2.41 -7.87
N VAL A 35 3.83 -1.18 -7.56
CA VAL A 35 2.94 -0.03 -7.39
C VAL A 35 2.85 0.71 -8.71
N THR A 36 1.63 0.92 -9.20
CA THR A 36 1.33 1.83 -10.30
C THR A 36 0.67 3.10 -9.76
N LEU A 37 1.34 4.24 -9.94
CA LEU A 37 0.89 5.57 -9.55
C LEU A 37 1.25 6.57 -10.66
N LEU A 38 0.29 7.40 -11.08
CA LEU A 38 0.47 8.37 -12.18
C LEU A 38 0.96 7.73 -13.49
N GLY A 39 0.51 6.50 -13.76
CA GLY A 39 0.93 5.72 -14.94
C GLY A 39 2.35 5.14 -14.85
N VAL A 40 3.12 5.47 -13.82
CA VAL A 40 4.46 4.92 -13.58
C VAL A 40 4.35 3.70 -12.68
N THR A 41 4.99 2.60 -13.07
CA THR A 41 5.02 1.35 -12.30
C THR A 41 6.41 1.11 -11.72
N ARG A 42 6.50 0.84 -10.41
CA ARG A 42 7.77 0.53 -9.73
C ARG A 42 7.61 -0.55 -8.67
N PRO A 43 8.65 -1.38 -8.43
CA PRO A 43 8.65 -2.37 -7.38
C PRO A 43 8.76 -1.71 -6.01
N VAL A 44 7.99 -2.21 -5.06
CA VAL A 44 7.95 -1.80 -3.65
C VAL A 44 7.87 -3.06 -2.80
N ILE A 45 8.52 -3.01 -1.63
CA ILE A 45 8.41 -4.06 -0.63
C ILE A 45 7.56 -3.51 0.51
N LEU A 46 6.46 -4.20 0.81
CA LEU A 46 5.66 -3.98 2.00
C LEU A 46 6.23 -4.83 3.14
N ASP A 47 6.48 -4.20 4.29
CA ASP A 47 6.69 -4.90 5.56
C ASP A 47 5.31 -5.13 6.19
N VAL A 48 4.91 -6.39 6.30
CA VAL A 48 3.57 -6.83 6.71
C VAL A 48 3.65 -7.52 8.06
N THR A 49 2.73 -7.19 8.97
CA THR A 49 2.54 -7.89 10.23
C THR A 49 1.16 -8.54 10.26
N PHE A 50 1.12 -9.82 10.57
CA PHE A 50 -0.11 -10.51 10.94
C PHE A 50 -0.39 -10.30 12.42
N HIS A 51 -1.60 -9.84 12.75
CA HIS A 51 -1.99 -9.61 14.13
C HIS A 51 -2.70 -10.82 14.72
N LYS A 52 -3.87 -11.14 14.17
CA LYS A 52 -4.78 -12.14 14.74
C LYS A 52 -5.67 -12.70 13.65
N ALA A 53 -6.00 -13.98 13.81
CA ALA A 53 -7.09 -14.62 13.12
C ALA A 53 -8.03 -15.28 14.13
N GLY A 54 -9.33 -15.23 13.87
CA GLY A 54 -10.33 -15.79 14.78
C GLY A 54 -11.75 -15.35 14.45
N ILE A 55 -12.71 -15.91 15.19
CA ILE A 55 -14.12 -15.54 15.05
C ILE A 55 -14.32 -14.12 15.59
N ASN A 56 -14.80 -13.22 14.73
CA ASN A 56 -15.19 -11.88 15.12
C ASN A 56 -16.49 -11.96 15.95
N PRO A 57 -16.52 -11.38 17.17
CA PRO A 57 -17.69 -11.48 18.04
C PRO A 57 -18.92 -10.75 17.50
N THR A 58 -18.76 -9.83 16.55
CA THR A 58 -19.82 -8.97 16.01
C THR A 58 -20.67 -9.69 14.97
N ASP A 59 -20.03 -10.26 13.94
CA ASP A 59 -20.71 -10.94 12.83
C ASP A 59 -20.62 -12.47 12.87
N LYS A 60 -19.86 -13.01 13.83
CA LYS A 60 -19.61 -14.46 14.01
C LYS A 60 -18.88 -15.12 12.84
N LEU A 61 -18.25 -14.36 11.96
CA LEU A 61 -17.43 -14.89 10.87
C LEU A 61 -15.95 -15.01 11.31
N TYR A 62 -15.17 -15.83 10.60
CA TYR A 62 -13.73 -15.93 10.83
C TYR A 62 -13.00 -14.80 10.09
N HIS A 63 -12.20 -14.02 10.81
CA HIS A 63 -11.51 -12.85 10.28
C HIS A 63 -9.99 -13.00 10.43
N LEU A 64 -9.24 -12.33 9.56
CA LEU A 64 -7.78 -12.19 9.64
C LEU A 64 -7.40 -10.72 9.55
N GLY A 65 -6.61 -10.23 10.52
CA GLY A 65 -6.14 -8.84 10.56
C GLY A 65 -4.65 -8.70 10.28
N PHE A 66 -4.29 -7.74 9.45
CA PHE A 66 -2.92 -7.40 9.08
C PHE A 66 -2.68 -5.89 9.09
N ASP A 67 -1.45 -5.49 9.39
CA ASP A 67 -0.91 -4.18 9.00
C ASP A 67 0.17 -4.35 7.93
N ALA A 68 0.35 -3.32 7.11
CA ALA A 68 1.47 -3.23 6.19
C ALA A 68 2.00 -1.81 6.11
N THR A 69 3.32 -1.68 5.98
CA THR A 69 4.00 -0.40 5.79
C THR A 69 4.99 -0.43 4.63
N ALA A 70 5.19 0.72 4.01
CA ALA A 70 6.29 0.97 3.07
C ALA A 70 6.57 2.46 3.01
N THR A 71 7.73 2.85 2.50
CA THR A 71 8.02 4.24 2.14
C THR A 71 8.21 4.35 0.64
N LEU A 72 7.49 5.28 0.02
CA LEU A 72 7.62 5.62 -1.39
C LEU A 72 8.30 6.97 -1.55
N THR A 73 9.08 7.14 -2.61
CA THR A 73 9.53 8.46 -3.08
C THR A 73 8.51 8.95 -4.10
N ARG A 74 7.72 9.99 -3.80
CA ARG A 74 6.63 10.42 -4.71
C ARG A 74 7.15 10.97 -6.05
N SER A 75 8.37 11.52 -6.06
CA SER A 75 9.00 12.04 -7.27
C SER A 75 9.41 10.94 -8.25
N ASP A 76 9.61 9.70 -7.78
CA ASP A 76 9.87 8.53 -8.63
C ASP A 76 8.67 8.17 -9.53
N PHE A 77 7.46 8.59 -9.12
CA PHE A 77 6.22 8.43 -9.86
C PHE A 77 5.80 9.71 -10.61
N GLY A 78 6.65 10.74 -10.65
CA GLY A 78 6.38 11.99 -11.35
C GLY A 78 5.70 13.08 -10.53
N MET A 79 5.31 12.82 -9.28
CA MET A 79 4.72 13.85 -8.40
C MET A 79 5.82 14.73 -7.80
N ARG A 80 6.23 15.79 -8.51
CA ARG A 80 7.38 16.66 -8.12
C ARG A 80 7.00 17.99 -7.48
N THR A 81 5.71 18.24 -7.32
CA THR A 81 5.17 19.52 -6.86
C THR A 81 5.81 19.99 -5.56
N ASN A 82 6.28 21.23 -5.55
CA ASN A 82 6.87 21.93 -4.41
C ASN A 82 8.03 21.18 -3.72
N LEU A 83 8.86 20.43 -4.46
CA LEU A 83 10.11 19.91 -3.89
C LEU A 83 11.16 21.04 -3.75
N PRO A 84 11.91 21.11 -2.63
CA PRO A 84 11.86 20.24 -1.44
C PRO A 84 10.87 20.70 -0.34
N GLY A 85 10.09 21.77 -0.56
CA GLY A 85 9.14 22.32 0.43
C GLY A 85 8.06 21.34 0.92
N ILE A 86 7.68 20.36 0.10
CA ILE A 86 6.91 19.18 0.50
C ILE A 86 7.84 17.96 0.38
N GLY A 87 8.00 17.21 1.47
CA GLY A 87 8.86 16.02 1.53
C GLY A 87 8.62 15.03 0.39
N ASP A 88 9.69 14.38 -0.06
CA ASP A 88 9.64 13.41 -1.15
C ASP A 88 9.26 12.00 -0.66
N ALA A 89 9.67 11.64 0.54
CA ALA A 89 9.31 10.38 1.18
C ALA A 89 7.87 10.42 1.71
N VAL A 90 7.08 9.41 1.33
CA VAL A 90 5.69 9.22 1.75
C VAL A 90 5.57 7.83 2.36
N THR A 91 5.16 7.76 3.62
CA THR A 91 4.87 6.48 4.27
C THR A 91 3.47 6.00 3.90
N LEU A 92 3.39 4.79 3.36
CA LEU A 92 2.16 4.03 3.24
C LEU A 92 1.95 3.25 4.54
N ARG A 93 0.73 3.35 5.09
CA ARG A 93 0.24 2.49 6.17
C ARG A 93 -1.09 1.91 5.72
N ILE A 94 -1.18 0.59 5.73
CA ILE A 94 -2.35 -0.17 5.32
C ILE A 94 -2.79 -0.99 6.53
N GLU A 95 -4.07 -0.92 6.85
CA GLU A 95 -4.71 -1.78 7.84
C GLU A 95 -5.82 -2.53 7.10
N ALA A 96 -5.78 -3.86 7.16
CA ALA A 96 -6.68 -4.70 6.39
C ALA A 96 -7.23 -5.85 7.24
N GLU A 97 -8.51 -6.10 7.08
CA GLU A 97 -9.22 -7.22 7.68
C GLU A 97 -9.90 -8.02 6.57
N PHE A 98 -9.73 -9.34 6.58
CA PHE A 98 -10.24 -10.24 5.56
C PHE A 98 -11.14 -11.29 6.17
N VAL A 99 -12.24 -11.58 5.48
CA VAL A 99 -13.09 -12.76 5.72
C VAL A 99 -12.75 -13.78 4.63
N PRO A 100 -12.32 -15.01 4.99
CA PRO A 100 -12.12 -16.08 4.01
C PRO A 100 -13.42 -16.36 3.25
N GLN A 101 -13.29 -16.64 1.95
CA GLN A 101 -14.41 -17.06 1.11
C GLN A 101 -14.80 -18.52 1.36
#